data_AF-A0A7I9ZQ31-F1
#
_entry.id   AF-A0A7I9ZQ31-F1
#
_cell.length_a   1.000
_cell.length_b   1.000
_cell.length_c   1.000
_cell.angle_alpha   90.00
_cell.angle_beta   90.00
_cell.angle_gamma   90.00
#
_symmetry.space_group_name_H-M   'P 1'
#
loop_
_entity.id
_entity.type
_entity.pdbx_description
1 polymer ?
#
loop_
_entity_poly.entity_id
_entity_poly.type
_entity_poly.pdbx_seq_one_letter_code
_entity_poly.pdbx_strand_id
1 'polypeptide(L)'
;MTERRLRAVTPDEKAPAKRTPRKAAPMSVVDAARSGDRRKLLVALQYRIAKAIDDPKTAGPAFAALIKQQRDIAAEIHAIDLAAAGSMSRTSPESVVATTPDEPWDESQI
;
A
#
# COMPACT_ATOMS: atom_id res chain seq x y z
N MET A 1 -29.00 5.09 31.13
CA MET A 1 -29.20 4.70 29.72
C MET A 1 -29.77 5.90 28.99
N THR A 2 -29.08 6.45 28.00
CA THR A 2 -29.52 7.64 27.28
C THR A 2 -30.59 7.23 26.26
N GLU A 3 -31.83 7.66 26.48
CA GLU A 3 -32.97 7.31 25.63
C GLU A 3 -32.77 7.84 24.21
N ARG A 4 -32.76 6.94 23.22
CA ARG A 4 -32.83 7.30 21.81
C ARG A 4 -34.24 7.82 21.52
N ARG A 5 -34.39 9.14 21.45
CA ARG A 5 -35.63 9.78 20.97
C ARG A 5 -35.79 9.51 19.47
N LEU A 6 -36.70 8.60 19.14
CA LEU A 6 -37.12 8.34 17.76
C LEU A 6 -38.10 9.44 17.34
N ARG A 7 -37.95 9.96 16.12
CA ARG A 7 -38.87 10.95 15.51
C ARG A 7 -39.70 10.24 14.45
N ALA A 8 -40.99 10.57 14.37
CA ALA A 8 -41.87 10.11 13.30
C ALA A 8 -41.45 10.74 11.95
N VAL A 9 -41.23 9.89 10.95
CA VAL A 9 -40.86 10.26 9.58
C VAL A 9 -42.14 10.32 8.74
N THR A 10 -42.33 11.39 7.96
CA THR A 10 -43.50 11.50 7.06
C THR A 10 -43.30 10.67 5.78
N PRO A 11 -44.38 10.26 5.07
CA PRO A 11 -44.28 9.35 3.92
C PRO A 11 -43.34 9.81 2.80
N ASP A 12 -43.20 11.13 2.63
CA ASP A 12 -42.35 11.76 1.61
C ASP A 12 -40.99 12.27 2.14
N GLU A 13 -40.66 12.00 3.42
CA GLU A 13 -39.41 12.45 4.02
C GLU A 13 -38.24 11.55 3.58
N LYS A 14 -37.44 12.09 2.66
CA LYS A 14 -36.26 11.43 2.12
C LYS A 14 -35.20 11.24 3.22
N ALA A 15 -34.75 9.99 3.40
CA ALA A 15 -33.74 9.65 4.40
C ALA A 15 -32.50 10.57 4.27
N PRO A 16 -31.88 10.99 5.40
CA PRO A 16 -30.68 11.81 5.35
C PRO A 16 -29.61 11.09 4.54
N ALA A 17 -29.05 11.78 3.55
CA ALA A 17 -28.04 11.21 2.66
C ALA A 17 -26.95 10.55 3.50
N LYS A 18 -26.65 9.26 3.22
CA LYS A 18 -25.55 8.55 3.86
C LYS A 18 -24.30 9.42 3.77
N ARG A 19 -23.76 9.80 4.93
CA ARG A 19 -22.50 10.55 5.01
C ARG A 19 -21.47 9.83 4.15
N THR A 20 -20.94 10.51 3.15
CA THR A 20 -19.85 9.98 2.33
C THR A 20 -18.70 9.60 3.27
N PRO A 21 -18.06 8.43 3.05
CA PRO A 21 -16.95 8.01 3.90
C PRO A 21 -15.87 9.08 3.81
N ARG A 22 -15.58 9.72 4.94
CA ARG A 22 -14.50 10.71 5.04
C ARG A 22 -13.21 9.97 4.68
N LYS A 23 -12.46 10.47 3.68
CA LYS A 23 -11.15 9.89 3.34
C LYS A 23 -10.36 9.74 4.63
N ALA A 24 -10.01 8.50 4.99
CA ALA A 24 -9.29 8.22 6.22
C ALA A 24 -8.01 9.05 6.22
N ALA A 25 -7.83 9.86 7.26
CA ALA A 25 -6.58 10.60 7.41
C ALA A 25 -5.42 9.58 7.43
N PRO A 26 -4.28 9.90 6.78
CA PRO A 26 -3.11 9.03 6.83
C PRO A 26 -2.73 8.78 8.30
N MET A 27 -2.46 7.52 8.62
CA MET A 27 -2.12 7.09 9.97
C MET A 27 -0.87 7.83 10.47
N SER A 28 -0.81 8.13 11.77
CA SER A 28 0.39 8.73 12.36
C SER A 28 1.55 7.75 12.31
N VAL A 29 2.79 8.26 12.28
CA VAL A 29 4.00 7.42 12.30
C VAL A 29 4.05 6.55 13.57
N VAL A 30 3.57 7.08 14.70
CA VAL A 30 3.54 6.37 15.98
C VAL A 30 2.56 5.19 15.93
N ASP A 31 1.35 5.42 15.41
CA ASP A 31 0.35 4.36 15.25
C ASP A 31 0.81 3.31 14.23
N ALA A 32 1.49 3.76 13.16
CA ALA A 32 2.07 2.88 12.17
C ALA A 32 3.16 1.98 12.76
N ALA A 33 4.07 2.55 13.54
CA ALA A 33 5.11 1.80 14.23
C ALA A 33 4.49 0.80 15.23
N ARG A 34 3.47 1.23 15.99
CA ARG A 34 2.74 0.35 16.93
C ARG A 34 2.07 -0.83 16.23
N SER A 35 1.57 -0.62 15.01
CA SER A 35 0.91 -1.69 14.26
C SER A 35 1.84 -2.84 13.84
N GLY A 36 3.16 -2.65 13.87
CA GLY A 36 4.16 -3.63 13.42
C GLY A 36 4.17 -3.88 11.91
N ASP A 37 3.27 -3.23 11.16
CA ASP A 37 3.17 -3.36 9.71
C ASP A 37 4.18 -2.43 9.04
N ARG A 38 5.25 -3.02 8.50
CA ARG A 38 6.32 -2.29 7.80
C ARG A 38 5.79 -1.43 6.67
N ARG A 39 4.83 -1.92 5.87
CA ARG A 39 4.26 -1.15 4.77
C ARG A 39 3.59 0.10 5.32
N LYS A 40 2.74 -0.05 6.35
CA LYS A 40 2.04 1.09 6.95
C LYS A 40 3.01 2.12 7.53
N LEU A 41 4.11 1.67 8.15
CA LEU A 41 5.16 2.55 8.66
C LEU A 41 5.80 3.38 7.54
N LEU A 42 6.18 2.74 6.43
CA LEU A 42 6.78 3.42 5.27
C LEU A 42 5.84 4.45 4.66
N VAL A 43 4.55 4.15 4.53
CA VAL A 43 3.57 5.11 4.01
C VAL A 43 3.40 6.30 4.95
N ALA A 44 3.38 6.08 6.26
CA ALA A 44 3.29 7.16 7.24
C ALA A 44 4.53 8.07 7.19
N LEU A 45 5.73 7.49 7.02
CA LEU A 45 6.97 8.23 6.84
C LEU A 45 7.00 9.01 5.53
N GLN A 46 6.56 8.40 4.43
CA GLN A 46 6.44 9.04 3.12
C GLN A 46 5.57 10.31 3.20
N TYR A 47 4.42 10.22 3.86
CA TYR A 47 3.54 11.37 4.04
C TYR A 47 4.19 12.49 4.89
N ARG A 48 4.95 12.12 5.92
CA ARG A 48 5.69 13.08 6.75
C ARG A 48 6.79 13.79 5.94
N ILE A 49 7.52 13.04 5.11
CA ILE A 49 8.59 13.60 4.27
C ILE A 49 8.01 14.51 3.19
N ALA A 50 6.90 14.12 2.54
CA ALA A 50 6.21 14.97 1.58
C ALA A 50 5.83 16.34 2.19
N LYS A 51 5.30 16.35 3.43
CA LYS A 51 5.02 17.60 4.15
C LYS A 51 6.26 18.46 4.40
N ALA A 52 7.42 17.84 4.69
CA ALA A 52 8.66 18.56 4.90
C ALA A 52 9.24 19.11 3.58
N ILE A 53 9.04 18.39 2.48
CA ILE A 53 9.41 18.86 1.13
C ILE A 53 8.58 20.07 0.73
N ASP A 54 7.27 20.07 1.04
CA ASP A 54 6.37 21.18 0.75
C ASP A 54 6.61 22.42 1.64
N ASP A 55 7.39 22.30 2.73
CA ASP A 55 7.70 23.42 3.61
C ASP A 55 8.76 24.33 2.97
N PRO A 56 8.44 25.60 2.65
CA PRO A 56 9.39 26.53 2.05
C PRO A 56 10.56 26.89 2.98
N LYS A 57 10.50 26.55 4.27
CA LYS A 57 11.58 26.77 5.24
C LYS A 57 12.63 25.66 5.23
N THR A 58 12.43 24.61 4.46
CA THR A 58 13.37 23.49 4.40
C THR A 58 14.68 23.93 3.73
N ALA A 59 15.77 23.85 4.49
CA ALA A 59 17.10 24.23 4.02
C ALA A 59 17.57 23.36 2.84
N GLY A 60 18.30 23.92 1.88
CA GLY A 60 18.73 23.22 0.65
C GLY A 60 19.37 21.85 0.87
N PRO A 61 20.36 21.69 1.79
CA PRO A 61 20.94 20.38 2.07
C PRO A 61 19.93 19.38 2.66
N ALA A 62 19.06 19.84 3.56
CA ALA A 62 18.00 19.01 4.14
C ALA A 62 16.96 18.62 3.08
N PHE A 63 16.63 19.52 2.17
CA PHE A 63 15.74 19.27 1.05
C PHE A 63 16.28 18.15 0.14
N ALA A 64 17.55 18.22 -0.25
CA ALA A 64 18.18 17.17 -1.06
C ALA A 64 18.15 15.80 -0.36
N ALA A 65 18.40 15.77 0.96
CA ALA A 65 18.31 14.56 1.76
C ALA A 65 16.89 13.99 1.81
N LEU A 66 15.87 14.85 2.01
CA LEU A 66 14.46 14.45 2.01
C LEU A 66 14.01 13.90 0.66
N ILE A 67 14.46 14.49 -0.45
CA ILE A 67 14.15 14.00 -1.81
C ILE A 67 14.76 12.61 -2.05
N LYS A 68 16.00 12.38 -1.58
CA LYS A 68 16.61 11.04 -1.63
C LYS A 68 15.80 10.05 -0.81
N GLN A 69 15.50 10.38 0.45
CA GLN A 69 14.74 9.51 1.34
C GLN A 69 13.34 9.20 0.79
N GLN A 70 12.69 10.17 0.14
CA GLN A 70 11.40 9.99 -0.52
C GLN A 70 11.47 8.95 -1.65
N ARG A 71 12.54 8.96 -2.46
CA ARG A 71 12.77 7.98 -3.52
C ARG A 71 13.03 6.59 -2.96
N ASP A 72 13.86 6.50 -1.92
CA ASP A 72 14.21 5.23 -1.27
C ASP A 72 12.97 4.55 -0.68
N ILE A 73 12.14 5.31 0.06
CA ILE A 73 10.88 4.80 0.63
C ILE A 73 9.89 4.39 -0.47
N ALA A 74 9.79 5.16 -1.56
CA ALA A 74 8.91 4.81 -2.68
C ALA A 74 9.32 3.48 -3.33
N ALA A 75 10.63 3.27 -3.53
CA ALA A 75 11.16 2.01 -4.06
C ALA A 75 10.89 0.84 -3.11
N GLU A 76 11.04 1.03 -1.80
CA GLU A 76 10.79 0.02 -0.79
C GLU A 76 9.30 -0.37 -0.71
N ILE A 77 8.40 0.60 -0.79
CA ILE A 77 6.95 0.35 -0.87
C ILE A 77 6.63 -0.46 -2.12
N HIS A 78 7.16 -0.06 -3.28
CA HIS A 78 6.94 -0.78 -4.53
C HIS A 78 7.46 -2.23 -4.46
N ALA A 79 8.61 -2.47 -3.84
CA ALA A 79 9.13 -3.81 -3.64
C ALA A 79 8.22 -4.67 -2.74
N ILE A 80 7.66 -4.10 -1.66
CA ILE A 80 6.68 -4.78 -0.81
C ILE A 80 5.41 -5.12 -1.60
N ASP A 81 4.91 -4.16 -2.38
CA ASP A 81 3.68 -4.33 -3.15
C ASP A 81 3.86 -5.39 -4.26
N LEU A 82 5.02 -5.42 -4.94
CA LEU A 82 5.37 -6.47 -5.89
C LEU A 82 5.51 -7.85 -5.22
N ALA A 83 6.16 -7.92 -4.05
CA ALA A 83 6.28 -9.17 -3.31
C ALA A 83 4.91 -9.71 -2.86
N ALA A 84 4.00 -8.82 -2.45
CA ALA A 84 2.63 -9.17 -2.12
C ALA A 84 1.86 -9.69 -3.34
N ALA A 85 2.01 -9.06 -4.51
CA ALA A 85 1.38 -9.49 -5.76
C ALA A 85 1.93 -10.83 -6.27
N GLY A 86 3.26 -11.02 -6.24
CA GLY A 86 3.92 -12.27 -6.63
C GLY A 86 3.59 -13.45 -5.71
N SER A 87 3.41 -13.19 -4.41
CA SER A 87 2.95 -14.19 -3.44
C SER A 87 1.50 -14.65 -3.68
N MET A 88 0.64 -13.77 -4.19
CA MET A 88 -0.72 -14.11 -4.61
C MET A 88 -0.74 -14.90 -5.93
N SER A 89 0.28 -14.74 -6.76
CA SER A 89 0.53 -15.54 -7.97
C SER A 89 1.33 -16.80 -7.69
N ARG A 90 0.97 -17.58 -6.66
CA ARG A 90 1.55 -18.92 -6.42
C ARG A 90 1.03 -20.01 -7.37
N THR A 91 0.25 -19.63 -8.37
CA THR A 91 0.27 -20.35 -9.65
C THR A 91 1.43 -19.77 -10.45
N SER A 92 2.65 -20.24 -10.19
CA SER A 92 3.73 -20.02 -11.14
C SER A 92 3.25 -20.52 -12.50
N PRO A 93 3.46 -19.81 -13.61
CA PRO A 93 3.45 -20.48 -14.90
C PRO A 93 4.54 -21.56 -14.78
N GLU A 94 4.18 -22.84 -14.90
CA GLU A 94 5.17 -23.91 -14.98
C GLU A 94 6.24 -23.45 -15.97
N SER A 95 7.51 -23.50 -15.56
CA SER A 95 8.58 -23.15 -16.47
C SER A 95 8.44 -24.06 -17.69
N VAL A 96 8.66 -23.51 -18.89
CA VAL A 96 8.62 -24.32 -20.13
C VAL A 96 9.56 -25.53 -20.01
N VAL A 97 10.69 -25.37 -19.30
CA VAL A 97 11.63 -26.45 -18.97
C VAL A 97 11.00 -27.57 -18.15
N ALA A 98 10.05 -27.27 -17.25
CA ALA A 98 9.36 -28.30 -16.46
C ALA A 98 8.31 -29.08 -17.27
N THR A 99 7.87 -28.55 -18.42
CA THR A 99 6.86 -29.17 -19.29
C THR A 99 7.43 -29.80 -20.56
N THR A 100 8.71 -29.56 -20.86
CA THR A 100 9.40 -30.24 -21.97
C THR A 100 9.65 -31.70 -21.61
N PRO A 101 9.13 -32.67 -22.38
CA PRO A 101 9.47 -34.09 -22.22
C PRO A 101 10.96 -34.32 -22.49
N ASP A 102 11.58 -35.26 -21.77
CA ASP A 102 12.95 -35.69 -22.06
C ASP A 102 13.03 -36.25 -23.49
N GLU A 103 13.98 -35.74 -24.28
CA GLU A 103 14.26 -36.29 -25.60
C GLU A 103 14.93 -37.66 -25.46
N PRO A 104 14.46 -38.71 -26.16
CA PRO A 104 15.10 -40.01 -26.09
C PRO A 104 16.54 -39.90 -26.60
N TRP A 105 17.47 -40.42 -25.80
CA TRP A 105 18.88 -40.47 -26.13
C TRP A 105 19.11 -41.27 -27.43
N ASP A 106 19.64 -40.61 -28.47
CA ASP A 106 19.98 -41.25 -29.74
C ASP A 106 21.42 -41.78 -29.71
N GLU A 107 21.56 -43.08 -29.45
CA GLU A 107 22.84 -43.78 -29.43
C GLU A 107 23.55 -43.83 -30.80
N SER A 108 22.89 -43.45 -31.89
CA SER A 108 23.49 -43.44 -33.24
C SER A 108 24.39 -42.22 -33.52
N GLN A 109 24.45 -41.27 -32.60
CA GLN A 109 25.26 -40.03 -32.70
C GLN A 109 26.58 -40.11 -31.90
N ILE A 110 27.02 -41.30 -31.50
CA ILE A 110 28.27 -41.58 -30.76
C ILE A 110 29.18 -42.51 -31.54
#